data_AF-A0A376VE23-F1
#
_entry.id   AF-A0A376VE23-F1
#
_cell.length_a   1.000
_cell.length_b   1.000
_cell.length_c   1.000
_cell.angle_alpha   90.00
_cell.angle_beta   90.00
_cell.angle_gamma   90.00
#
_symmetry.space_group_name_H-M   'P 1'
#
loop_
_entity.id
_entity.type
_entity.pdbx_description
1 polymer ?
#
loop_
_entity_poly.entity_id
_entity_poly.type
_entity_poly.pdbx_seq_one_letter_code
_entity_poly.pdbx_strand_id
1 'polypeptide(L)'
;MPDAKKQGRSNKAMTFFVCFLAALAGLLFGLDIGVIAGALPFIADEFQITSHTQEWVVSSMMFGAAVGAVGSGWLSFKLGRKRA
;
A
#
# COMPACT_ATOMS: atom_id res chain seq x y z
N MET A 1 5.03 23.24 -42.09
CA MET A 1 5.20 21.80 -41.81
C MET A 1 4.23 21.44 -40.68
N PRO A 2 3.11 20.74 -40.92
CA PRO A 2 2.17 20.43 -39.83
C PRO A 2 2.49 19.09 -39.13
N ASP A 3 2.60 19.19 -37.81
CA ASP A 3 2.00 18.35 -36.77
C ASP A 3 2.17 16.82 -36.79
N ALA A 4 3.17 16.35 -36.02
CA ALA A 4 3.21 14.99 -35.49
C ALA A 4 2.54 14.92 -34.10
N LYS A 5 1.21 14.99 -34.06
CA LYS A 5 0.45 14.75 -32.84
C LYS A 5 0.43 13.24 -32.55
N LYS A 6 1.34 12.76 -31.69
CA LYS A 6 1.29 11.39 -31.16
C LYS A 6 0.03 11.21 -30.32
N GLN A 7 -1.05 10.78 -30.96
CA GLN A 7 -2.29 10.43 -30.32
C GLN A 7 -2.10 9.10 -29.58
N GLY A 8 -1.68 9.19 -28.32
CA GLY A 8 -1.60 8.04 -27.41
C GLY A 8 -2.98 7.39 -27.30
N ARG A 9 -3.03 6.07 -27.51
CA ARG A 9 -4.23 5.25 -27.42
C ARG A 9 -4.92 5.49 -26.07
N SER A 10 -6.09 6.13 -26.07
CA SER A 10 -6.83 6.48 -24.85
C SER A 10 -7.45 5.22 -24.24
N ASN A 11 -6.73 4.56 -23.35
CA ASN A 11 -7.21 3.38 -22.62
C ASN A 11 -7.95 3.81 -21.34
N LYS A 12 -9.02 4.60 -21.46
CA LYS A 12 -9.79 5.13 -20.31
C LYS A 12 -10.22 4.03 -19.34
N ALA A 13 -10.64 2.87 -19.86
CA ALA A 13 -11.00 1.70 -19.06
C ALA A 13 -9.82 1.15 -18.23
N MET A 14 -8.62 1.13 -18.80
CA MET A 14 -7.41 0.65 -18.09
C MET A 14 -7.00 1.63 -16.98
N THR A 15 -7.01 2.94 -17.26
CA THR A 15 -6.70 3.96 -16.25
C THR A 15 -7.71 3.93 -15.11
N PHE A 16 -9.01 3.82 -15.44
CA PHE A 16 -10.06 3.67 -14.43
C PHE A 16 -9.84 2.43 -13.56
N PHE A 17 -9.53 1.28 -14.18
CA PHE A 17 -9.24 0.05 -13.45
C PHE A 17 -8.02 0.17 -12.53
N VAL A 18 -6.92 0.77 -13.01
CA VAL A 18 -5.72 0.98 -12.18
C VAL A 18 -6.01 1.93 -11.02
N CYS A 19 -6.73 3.03 -11.24
CA CYS A 19 -7.15 3.93 -10.17
C CYS A 19 -8.06 3.23 -9.14
N PHE A 20 -8.98 2.40 -9.61
CA PHE A 20 -9.86 1.61 -8.74
C PHE A 20 -9.06 0.63 -7.88
N LEU A 21 -8.11 -0.10 -8.48
CA LEU A 21 -7.21 -0.99 -7.74
C LEU A 21 -6.34 -0.23 -6.73
N ALA A 22 -5.82 0.94 -7.11
CA ALA A 22 -5.04 1.79 -6.20
C ALA A 22 -5.87 2.28 -5.01
N ALA A 23 -7.14 2.67 -5.24
CA ALA A 23 -8.07 3.04 -4.18
C ALA A 23 -8.40 1.86 -3.27
N LEU A 24 -8.65 0.67 -3.82
CA LEU A 24 -8.88 -0.55 -3.04
C LEU A 24 -7.66 -0.94 -2.21
N ALA A 25 -6.44 -0.81 -2.76
CA ALA A 25 -5.22 -1.08 -2.02
C ALA A 25 -5.08 -0.13 -0.81
N GLY A 26 -5.38 1.15 -0.98
CA GLY A 26 -5.41 2.12 0.13
C GLY A 26 -6.49 1.81 1.16
N LEU A 27 -7.68 1.38 0.72
CA LEU A 27 -8.77 0.97 1.60
C LEU A 27 -8.41 -0.26 2.43
N LEU A 28 -7.84 -1.29 1.80
CA LEU A 28 -7.39 -2.51 2.47
C LEU A 28 -6.28 -2.21 3.49
N PHE A 29 -5.30 -1.39 3.12
CA PHE A 29 -4.24 -0.96 4.04
C PHE A 29 -4.80 -0.23 5.27
N GLY A 30 -5.78 0.67 5.07
CA GLY A 30 -6.46 1.35 6.17
C GLY A 30 -7.32 0.42 7.03
N LEU A 31 -7.95 -0.59 6.42
CA LEU A 31 -8.73 -1.61 7.14
C LEU A 31 -7.86 -2.41 8.11
N ASP A 32 -6.68 -2.86 7.67
CA ASP A 32 -5.77 -3.62 8.53
C ASP A 32 -5.32 -2.80 9.75
N ILE A 33 -5.01 -1.52 9.55
CA ILE A 33 -4.65 -0.59 10.63
C ILE A 33 -5.85 -0.36 11.57
N GLY A 34 -7.05 -0.20 11.02
CA GLY A 34 -8.26 0.00 11.81
C GLY A 34 -8.63 -1.21 12.66
N VAL A 35 -8.55 -2.41 12.09
CA VAL A 35 -8.81 -3.67 12.81
C VAL A 35 -7.82 -3.86 13.94
N ILE A 36 -6.51 -3.65 13.69
CA ILE A 36 -5.53 -3.80 14.76
C ILE A 36 -5.71 -2.75 15.84
N ALA A 37 -5.95 -1.47 15.50
CA ALA A 37 -6.18 -0.42 16.49
C ALA A 37 -7.39 -0.72 17.39
N GLY A 38 -8.45 -1.35 16.85
CA GLY A 38 -9.60 -1.78 17.63
C GLY A 38 -9.34 -3.02 18.50
N ALA A 39 -8.54 -3.97 18.02
CA ALA A 39 -8.26 -5.23 18.73
C ALA A 39 -7.13 -5.12 19.77
N LEU A 40 -6.19 -4.18 19.57
CA LEU A 40 -5.00 -4.00 20.39
C LEU A 40 -5.25 -3.83 21.89
N PRO A 41 -6.24 -3.04 22.37
CA PRO A 41 -6.53 -2.96 23.81
C PRO A 41 -7.06 -4.27 24.40
N PHE A 42 -7.83 -5.05 23.63
CA PHE A 42 -8.33 -6.36 24.08
C PHE A 42 -7.19 -7.37 24.22
N ILE A 43 -6.27 -7.37 23.24
CA ILE A 43 -5.07 -8.22 23.28
C ILE A 43 -4.16 -7.82 24.44
N ALA A 44 -3.99 -6.52 24.69
CA ALA A 44 -3.20 -6.02 25.82
C ALA A 44 -3.78 -6.45 27.18
N ASP A 45 -5.10 -6.41 27.32
CA ASP A 45 -5.82 -6.83 28.54
C ASP A 45 -5.69 -8.35 28.77
N GLU A 46 -5.92 -9.15 27.74
CA GLU A 46 -5.93 -10.61 27.82
C GLU A 46 -4.52 -11.21 28.04
N PHE A 47 -3.49 -10.63 27.43
CA PHE A 47 -2.10 -11.09 27.57
C PHE A 47 -1.30 -10.32 28.63
N GLN A 48 -1.93 -9.39 29.37
CA GLN A 48 -1.28 -8.53 30.38
C GLN A 48 -0.03 -7.81 29.82
N ILE A 49 -0.11 -7.36 28.57
CA ILE A 49 1.05 -6.80 27.88
C ILE A 49 1.20 -5.32 28.21
N THR A 50 2.41 -4.91 28.59
CA THR A 50 2.75 -3.50 28.86
C THR A 50 2.61 -2.63 27.61
N SER A 51 2.23 -1.36 27.80
CA SER A 51 2.07 -0.35 26.74
C SER A 51 3.27 -0.24 25.79
N HIS A 52 4.49 -0.45 26.29
CA HIS A 52 5.69 -0.48 25.46
C HIS A 52 5.70 -1.57 24.39
N THR A 53 5.19 -2.76 24.69
CA THR A 53 5.14 -3.86 23.73
C THR A 53 4.07 -3.59 22.67
N GLN A 54 2.96 -2.96 23.07
CA GLN A 54 1.91 -2.52 22.17
C GLN A 54 2.45 -1.51 21.13
N GLU A 55 3.22 -0.52 21.59
CA GLU A 55 3.90 0.45 20.72
C GLU A 55 4.92 -0.23 19.80
N TRP A 56 5.66 -1.22 20.31
CA TRP A 56 6.59 -2.02 19.50
C TRP A 56 5.88 -2.78 18.37
N VAL A 57 4.71 -3.36 18.64
CA VAL A 57 3.91 -4.05 17.62
C VAL A 57 3.47 -3.07 16.52
N VAL A 58 2.88 -1.94 16.90
CA VAL A 58 2.39 -0.94 15.92
C VAL A 58 3.54 -0.32 15.13
N SER A 59 4.66 0.01 15.78
CA SER A 59 5.83 0.60 15.13
C SER A 59 6.50 -0.38 14.17
N SER A 60 6.62 -1.66 14.51
CA SER A 60 7.17 -2.68 13.60
C SER A 60 6.30 -2.89 12.36
N MET A 61 4.97 -2.83 12.50
CA MET A 61 4.02 -2.89 11.39
C MET A 61 4.19 -1.71 10.44
N MET A 62 4.23 -0.48 10.97
CA MET A 62 4.46 0.73 10.16
C MET A 62 5.86 0.74 9.51
N PHE A 63 6.86 0.27 10.23
CA PHE A 63 8.22 0.14 9.70
C PHE A 63 8.27 -0.85 8.53
N GLY A 64 7.62 -2.00 8.65
CA GLY A 64 7.49 -2.97 7.56
C GLY A 64 6.79 -2.39 6.34
N ALA A 65 5.72 -1.62 6.54
CA ALA A 65 5.02 -0.91 5.45
C ALA A 65 5.91 0.13 4.76
N ALA A 66 6.70 0.90 5.53
CA ALA A 66 7.64 1.87 4.98
C ALA A 66 8.74 1.20 4.15
N VAL A 67 9.36 0.14 4.69
CA VAL A 67 10.37 -0.64 3.97
C VAL A 67 9.78 -1.29 2.71
N GLY A 68 8.56 -1.83 2.80
CA GLY A 68 7.84 -2.40 1.67
C GLY A 68 7.55 -1.37 0.58
N ALA A 69 7.14 -0.15 0.94
CA ALA A 69 6.90 0.93 -0.01
C ALA A 69 8.18 1.33 -0.76
N VAL A 70 9.30 1.48 -0.06
CA VAL A 70 10.60 1.76 -0.67
C VAL A 70 11.05 0.61 -1.57
N GLY A 71 10.93 -0.63 -1.09
CA GLY A 71 11.28 -1.84 -1.85
C GLY A 71 10.42 -2.05 -3.10
N SER A 72 9.15 -1.62 -3.06
CA SER A 72 8.22 -1.75 -4.20
C SER A 72 8.70 -1.01 -5.45
N GLY A 73 9.40 0.13 -5.28
CA GLY A 73 9.97 0.89 -6.40
C GLY A 73 11.09 0.11 -7.11
N TRP A 74 12.01 -0.48 -6.34
CA TRP A 74 13.07 -1.33 -6.89
C TRP A 74 12.52 -2.60 -7.54
N LEU A 75 11.55 -3.24 -6.89
CA LEU A 75 10.87 -4.41 -7.42
C LEU A 75 10.12 -4.10 -8.73
N SER A 76 9.46 -2.94 -8.80
CA SER A 76 8.76 -2.46 -10.00
C SER A 76 9.75 -2.18 -11.14
N PHE A 77 10.92 -1.62 -10.84
CA PHE A 77 11.98 -1.42 -11.84
C PHE A 77 12.49 -2.75 -12.42
N LYS A 78 12.69 -3.76 -11.55
CA LYS A 78 13.22 -5.07 -11.97
C LYS A 78 12.18 -5.94 -12.69
N LEU A 79 10.93 -5.96 -12.23
CA LEU A 79 9.83 -6.76 -12.80
C LEU A 79 9.09 -6.05 -13.96
N GLY A 80 9.05 -4.72 -13.97
CA GLY A 80 8.33 -3.92 -14.97
C GLY A 80 9.01 -3.82 -16.33
N ARG A 81 10.27 -4.26 -16.46
CA ARG A 81 11.05 -4.16 -17.70
C ARG A 81 10.62 -5.14 -18.82
N LYS A 82 9.54 -5.90 -18.63
CA LYS A 82 8.88 -6.67 -19.70
C LYS A 82 7.49 -6.09 -19.97
N ARG A 83 7.44 -4.91 -20.61
CA ARG A 83 6.31 -4.32 -21.39
C ARG A 83 6.49 -2.78 -21.47
N ALA A 84 7.65 -2.35 -21.98
CA ALA A 84 7.78 -1.05 -22.62
C ALA A 84 7.94 -1.31 -24.13
#